data_AF-A0A966SHT3-F1
#
_entry.id   AF-A0A966SHT3-F1
#
_cell.length_a   1.000
_cell.length_b   1.000
_cell.length_c   1.000
_cell.angle_alpha   90.00
_cell.angle_beta   90.00
_cell.angle_gamma   90.00
#
_symmetry.space_group_name_H-M   'P 1'
#
loop_
_entity.id
_entity.type
_entity.pdbx_description
1 polymer ?
#
loop_
_entity_poly.entity_id
_entity_poly.type
_entity_poly.pdbx_seq_one_letter_code
_entity_poly.pdbx_strand_id
1 'polypeptide(L)'
;MRRLTQLLAVALLLAVSARAAAPFELKDGDRVIFLGDTLIEREQHYGWIELMLTTRFPDRNVTFRNLGWSADLPNGESRLGLSLTQAGNEPEGEAWKLLQKQIEETKPTVAFIGYGMAASFAGEAGLPKFKEDYNRLLDAIEKISPGCRFVLLSPIKHEKLPAPLPDPTKHNEQIEKTSAVIRLIASDRKVPFVDLSLEAPTPQGLTMNIGGRPTKPLPAITENGIHLTQEGYKQVAVRIQHQLGLASGLQGLVRIAVAPSEPLRQVILRKNEFYFHRSRPANMAYIFGFRKREQGKNAVEMPQFDPLIAAEEKKIRELCKHLNDASF
;
A
#
# COMPACT_ATOMS: atom_id res chain seq x y z
N MET A 1 -37.42 -36.51 38.11
CA MET A 1 -36.92 -36.73 36.74
C MET A 1 -37.47 -35.73 35.69
N ARG A 2 -37.79 -34.48 36.05
CA ARG A 2 -38.25 -33.43 35.12
C ARG A 2 -37.38 -32.16 35.10
N ARG A 3 -36.32 -32.11 35.90
CA ARG A 3 -35.37 -30.98 35.99
C ARG A 3 -33.98 -31.27 35.39
N LEU A 4 -33.73 -32.49 34.92
CA LEU A 4 -32.47 -32.86 34.29
C LEU A 4 -32.48 -32.74 32.76
N THR A 5 -33.67 -32.65 32.14
CA THR A 5 -33.84 -32.57 30.68
C THR A 5 -33.83 -31.14 30.14
N GLN A 6 -33.92 -30.11 30.98
CA GLN A 6 -33.83 -28.70 30.56
C GLN A 6 -32.38 -28.17 30.52
N LEU A 7 -31.44 -28.82 31.21
CA LEU A 7 -30.03 -28.41 31.22
C LEU A 7 -29.22 -28.91 30.01
N LEU A 8 -29.71 -29.93 29.29
CA LEU A 8 -29.07 -30.40 28.06
C LEU A 8 -29.52 -29.64 26.79
N ALA A 9 -30.66 -28.94 26.84
CA ALA A 9 -31.20 -28.21 25.68
C ALA A 9 -30.65 -26.78 25.56
N VAL A 10 -30.04 -26.22 26.62
CA VAL A 10 -29.45 -24.87 26.61
C VAL A 10 -27.96 -24.88 26.24
N ALA A 11 -27.28 -26.02 26.35
CA ALA A 11 -25.87 -26.15 25.99
C ALA A 11 -25.61 -26.33 24.47
N LEU A 12 -26.67 -26.50 23.65
CA LEU A 12 -26.55 -26.78 22.21
C LEU A 12 -26.78 -25.56 21.29
N LEU A 13 -26.91 -24.34 21.84
CA LEU A 13 -27.26 -23.13 21.07
C LEU A 13 -26.21 -22.00 21.08
N LEU A 14 -24.98 -22.27 21.53
CA LEU A 14 -23.86 -21.30 21.47
C LEU A 14 -22.61 -21.83 20.77
N ALA A 15 -22.77 -22.78 19.85
CA ALA A 15 -21.82 -22.89 18.74
C ALA A 15 -22.10 -21.75 17.75
N VAL A 16 -21.79 -20.52 18.16
CA VAL A 16 -21.47 -19.49 17.18
C VAL A 16 -20.22 -20.01 16.50
N SER A 17 -20.41 -20.70 15.37
CA SER A 17 -19.34 -20.89 14.42
C SER A 17 -18.80 -19.50 14.12
N ALA A 18 -17.66 -19.17 14.73
CA ALA A 18 -16.85 -18.06 14.28
C ALA A 18 -16.51 -18.38 12.84
N ARG A 19 -17.34 -17.91 11.92
CA ARG A 19 -17.09 -18.01 10.50
C ARG A 19 -15.79 -17.24 10.33
N ALA A 20 -14.69 -17.98 10.14
CA ALA A 20 -13.41 -17.38 9.85
C ALA A 20 -13.67 -16.33 8.76
N ALA A 21 -13.20 -15.10 9.00
CA ALA A 21 -13.33 -14.03 8.03
C ALA A 21 -12.88 -14.59 6.67
N ALA A 22 -13.68 -14.40 5.63
CA ALA A 22 -13.32 -14.90 4.31
C ALA A 22 -11.90 -14.40 3.99
N PRO A 23 -11.01 -15.29 3.49
CA PRO A 23 -9.66 -14.88 3.14
C PRO A 23 -9.73 -13.71 2.15
N PHE A 24 -8.80 -12.77 2.29
CA PHE A 24 -8.74 -11.65 1.36
C PHE A 24 -8.56 -12.17 -0.07
N GLU A 25 -9.32 -11.60 -1.00
CA GLU A 25 -9.21 -11.91 -2.43
C GLU A 25 -9.37 -10.66 -3.28
N LEU A 26 -8.71 -10.66 -4.44
CA LEU A 26 -9.04 -9.74 -5.53
C LEU A 26 -9.97 -10.45 -6.50
N LYS A 27 -11.02 -9.75 -6.89
CA LYS A 27 -12.08 -10.18 -7.81
C LYS A 27 -11.75 -9.70 -9.22
N ASP A 28 -12.28 -10.39 -10.21
CA ASP A 28 -12.18 -9.94 -11.60
C ASP A 28 -12.78 -8.53 -11.76
N GLY A 29 -12.06 -7.64 -12.45
CA GLY A 29 -12.47 -6.25 -12.64
C GLY A 29 -12.17 -5.31 -11.46
N ASP A 30 -11.47 -5.77 -10.41
CA ASP A 30 -11.08 -4.90 -9.30
C ASP A 30 -10.17 -3.76 -9.77
N ARG A 31 -10.42 -2.58 -9.19
CA ARG A 31 -9.60 -1.38 -9.34
C ARG A 31 -8.97 -1.08 -7.99
N VAL A 32 -7.70 -1.44 -7.87
CA VAL A 32 -6.93 -1.31 -6.64
C VAL A 32 -6.22 0.04 -6.64
N ILE A 33 -6.37 0.80 -5.55
CA ILE A 33 -5.50 1.94 -5.28
C ILE A 33 -4.52 1.61 -4.15
N PHE A 34 -3.29 2.08 -4.29
CA PHE A 34 -2.37 2.24 -3.17
C PHE A 34 -2.36 3.72 -2.77
N LEU A 35 -2.69 4.03 -1.53
CA LEU A 35 -2.75 5.40 -1.03
C LEU A 35 -1.99 5.51 0.30
N GLY A 36 -1.14 6.52 0.46
CA GLY A 36 -0.31 6.64 1.66
C GLY A 36 0.84 7.62 1.53
N ASP A 37 1.73 7.57 2.51
CA ASP A 37 2.95 8.37 2.56
C ASP A 37 4.07 7.78 1.66
N THR A 38 5.33 8.12 1.93
CA THR A 38 6.48 7.80 1.07
C THR A 38 6.65 6.30 0.79
N LEU A 39 6.27 5.41 1.71
CA LEU A 39 6.35 3.96 1.46
C LEU A 39 5.45 3.57 0.28
N ILE A 40 4.23 4.09 0.25
CA ILE A 40 3.30 3.83 -0.84
C ILE A 40 3.78 4.53 -2.11
N GLU A 41 4.20 5.79 -2.00
CA GLU A 41 4.68 6.55 -3.16
C GLU A 41 5.82 5.84 -3.89
N ARG A 42 6.86 5.40 -3.17
CA ARG A 42 8.04 4.78 -3.80
C ARG A 42 7.78 3.36 -4.32
N GLU A 43 6.69 2.68 -3.94
CA GLU A 43 6.31 1.38 -4.51
C GLU A 43 6.15 1.45 -6.04
N GLN A 44 5.82 2.62 -6.60
CA GLN A 44 5.76 2.81 -8.06
C GLN A 44 7.10 2.52 -8.78
N HIS A 45 8.23 2.65 -8.07
CA HIS A 45 9.58 2.43 -8.61
C HIS A 45 10.09 0.99 -8.37
N TYR A 46 9.41 0.23 -7.50
CA TYR A 46 9.83 -1.12 -7.12
C TYR A 46 8.85 -2.21 -7.58
N GLY A 47 7.55 -1.98 -7.43
CA GLY A 47 6.46 -2.78 -7.99
C GLY A 47 6.29 -4.17 -7.38
N TRP A 48 6.85 -4.44 -6.21
CA TRP A 48 6.83 -5.77 -5.58
C TRP A 48 5.46 -6.14 -4.99
N ILE A 49 4.74 -5.17 -4.43
CA ILE A 49 3.39 -5.37 -3.88
C ILE A 49 2.42 -5.61 -5.03
N GLU A 50 2.48 -4.80 -6.09
CA GLU A 50 1.65 -5.00 -7.29
C GLU A 50 1.96 -6.36 -7.94
N LEU A 51 3.25 -6.68 -8.15
CA LEU A 51 3.66 -7.98 -8.70
C LEU A 51 3.15 -9.16 -7.88
N MET A 52 3.25 -9.09 -6.54
CA MET A 52 2.74 -10.12 -5.65
C MET A 52 1.23 -10.32 -5.82
N LEU A 53 0.46 -9.23 -5.85
CA LEU A 53 -0.99 -9.31 -6.03
C LEU A 53 -1.34 -9.84 -7.43
N THR A 54 -0.69 -9.33 -8.48
CA THR A 54 -0.91 -9.78 -9.87
C THR A 54 -0.62 -11.27 -10.04
N THR A 55 0.52 -11.76 -9.52
CA THR A 55 0.90 -13.18 -9.65
C THR A 55 0.04 -14.11 -8.80
N ARG A 56 -0.63 -13.59 -7.77
CA ARG A 56 -1.57 -14.35 -6.93
C ARG A 56 -2.95 -14.50 -7.57
N PHE A 57 -3.36 -13.52 -8.37
CA PHE A 57 -4.64 -13.50 -9.08
C PHE A 57 -4.42 -13.40 -10.61
N PRO A 58 -3.65 -14.32 -11.24
CA PRO A 58 -3.21 -14.17 -12.63
C PRO A 58 -4.34 -14.32 -13.65
N ASP A 59 -5.46 -14.90 -13.25
CA ASP A 59 -6.67 -15.10 -14.03
C ASP A 59 -7.67 -13.93 -13.92
N ARG A 60 -7.33 -12.87 -13.17
CA ARG A 60 -8.22 -11.75 -12.89
C ARG A 60 -7.75 -10.48 -13.60
N ASN A 61 -8.71 -9.76 -14.18
CA ASN A 61 -8.50 -8.44 -14.78
C ASN A 61 -8.48 -7.35 -13.69
N VAL A 62 -7.43 -7.36 -12.87
CA VAL A 62 -7.22 -6.34 -11.84
C VAL A 62 -6.38 -5.19 -12.40
N THR A 63 -6.72 -3.96 -12.03
CA THR A 63 -5.92 -2.77 -12.34
C THR A 63 -5.41 -2.11 -11.06
N PHE A 64 -4.24 -1.50 -11.12
CA PHE A 64 -3.56 -0.89 -9.97
C PHE A 64 -3.18 0.56 -10.27
N ARG A 65 -3.44 1.46 -9.32
CA ARG A 65 -3.07 2.87 -9.38
C ARG A 65 -2.40 3.28 -8.08
N ASN A 66 -1.21 3.86 -8.20
CA ASN A 66 -0.48 4.39 -7.05
C ASN A 66 -0.82 5.87 -6.87
N LEU A 67 -1.51 6.19 -5.79
CA LEU A 67 -1.88 7.54 -5.38
C LEU A 67 -1.03 8.03 -4.19
N GLY A 68 0.04 7.33 -3.85
CA GLY A 68 0.96 7.69 -2.78
C GLY A 68 1.65 9.03 -3.03
N TRP A 69 1.99 9.71 -1.94
CA TRP A 69 2.71 10.97 -2.00
C TRP A 69 3.68 11.09 -0.84
N SER A 70 4.91 11.49 -1.13
CA SER A 70 5.97 11.62 -0.13
C SER A 70 5.56 12.59 1.00
N ALA A 71 5.80 12.19 2.25
CA ALA A 71 5.47 12.94 3.47
C ALA A 71 3.98 13.27 3.70
N ASP A 72 3.06 12.62 2.97
CA ASP A 72 1.64 12.94 3.04
C ASP A 72 0.95 12.42 4.31
N LEU A 73 -0.16 13.06 4.67
CA LEU A 73 -1.04 12.67 5.76
C LEU A 73 -2.43 12.32 5.21
N PRO A 74 -3.30 11.63 5.98
CA PRO A 74 -4.64 11.25 5.49
C PRO A 74 -5.53 12.43 5.08
N ASN A 75 -5.18 13.66 5.47
CA ASN A 75 -5.88 14.88 5.04
C ASN A 75 -5.46 15.39 3.64
N GLY A 76 -4.43 14.78 3.04
CA GLY A 76 -3.95 15.09 1.70
C GLY A 76 -3.13 16.37 1.59
N GLU A 77 -2.59 16.92 2.69
CA GLU A 77 -1.84 18.19 2.68
C GLU A 77 -0.76 18.28 1.60
N SER A 78 -0.06 17.18 1.31
CA SER A 78 0.98 17.20 0.28
C SER A 78 0.43 17.37 -1.15
N ARG A 79 -0.88 17.20 -1.35
CA ARG A 79 -1.55 17.44 -2.64
C ARG A 79 -1.57 18.91 -3.04
N LEU A 80 -1.26 19.87 -2.16
CA LEU A 80 -1.12 21.27 -2.56
C LEU A 80 -0.07 21.47 -3.67
N GLY A 81 0.87 20.54 -3.85
CA GLY A 81 1.76 20.52 -5.02
C GLY A 81 1.04 20.37 -6.37
N LEU A 82 -0.25 20.02 -6.40
CA LEU A 82 -1.10 20.01 -7.59
C LEU A 82 -1.93 21.29 -7.75
N SER A 83 -1.84 22.26 -6.83
CA SER A 83 -2.60 23.50 -6.93
C SER A 83 -2.28 24.23 -8.23
N LEU A 84 -3.32 24.81 -8.81
CA LEU A 84 -3.22 25.64 -10.01
C LEU A 84 -2.98 27.12 -9.67
N THR A 85 -2.91 27.45 -8.38
CA THR A 85 -2.56 28.76 -7.86
C THR A 85 -1.08 28.82 -7.45
N GLN A 86 -0.56 30.02 -7.22
CA GLN A 86 0.80 30.17 -6.71
C GLN A 86 0.87 29.74 -5.25
N ALA A 87 1.94 29.01 -4.89
CA ALA A 87 2.17 28.54 -3.53
C ALA A 87 1.95 29.64 -2.48
N GLY A 88 1.15 29.31 -1.44
CA GLY A 88 0.69 30.22 -0.41
C GLY A 88 -0.64 30.91 -0.69
N ASN A 89 -1.21 30.74 -1.89
CA ASN A 89 -2.51 31.31 -2.28
C ASN A 89 -3.58 30.23 -2.56
N GLU A 90 -3.34 29.00 -2.14
CA GLU A 90 -4.27 27.89 -2.29
C GLU A 90 -5.57 28.18 -1.51
N PRO A 91 -6.76 27.98 -2.12
CA PRO A 91 -8.02 28.12 -1.41
C PRO A 91 -8.11 27.17 -0.21
N GLU A 92 -8.87 27.58 0.80
CA GLU A 92 -9.12 26.73 1.96
C GLU A 92 -9.73 25.37 1.53
N GLY A 93 -9.16 24.30 2.08
CA GLY A 93 -9.55 22.92 1.79
C GLY A 93 -9.15 22.41 0.40
N GLU A 94 -8.31 23.12 -0.36
CA GLU A 94 -7.90 22.67 -1.70
C GLU A 94 -7.17 21.32 -1.67
N ALA A 95 -6.26 21.10 -0.70
CA ALA A 95 -5.55 19.83 -0.51
C ALA A 95 -6.52 18.63 -0.48
N TRP A 96 -7.58 18.76 0.31
CA TRP A 96 -8.60 17.72 0.46
C TRP A 96 -9.38 17.49 -0.83
N LYS A 97 -9.79 18.57 -1.51
CA LYS A 97 -10.50 18.47 -2.80
C LYS A 97 -9.64 17.78 -3.86
N LEU A 98 -8.35 18.05 -3.88
CA LEU A 98 -7.40 17.42 -4.80
C LEU A 98 -7.24 15.93 -4.51
N LEU A 99 -7.15 15.53 -3.23
CA LEU A 99 -7.15 14.12 -2.84
C LEU A 99 -8.44 13.41 -3.27
N GLN A 100 -9.61 14.01 -2.98
CA GLN A 100 -10.90 13.45 -3.39
C GLN A 100 -10.98 13.26 -4.91
N LYS A 101 -10.54 14.26 -5.68
CA LYS A 101 -10.52 14.18 -7.15
C LYS A 101 -9.67 13.02 -7.66
N GLN A 102 -8.49 12.78 -7.10
CA GLN A 102 -7.66 11.62 -7.48
C GLN A 102 -8.34 10.28 -7.18
N ILE A 103 -9.06 10.19 -6.06
CA ILE A 103 -9.85 9.00 -5.70
C ILE A 103 -11.03 8.83 -6.66
N GLU A 104 -11.75 9.90 -6.98
CA GLU A 104 -12.88 9.90 -7.93
C GLU A 104 -12.47 9.45 -9.34
N GLU A 105 -11.31 9.91 -9.81
CA GLU A 105 -10.79 9.55 -11.14
C GLU A 105 -10.44 8.05 -11.24
N THR A 106 -10.02 7.43 -10.14
CA THR A 106 -9.61 6.01 -10.11
C THR A 106 -10.78 5.04 -9.83
N LYS A 107 -11.87 5.53 -9.24
CA LYS A 107 -13.08 4.75 -8.91
C LYS A 107 -12.77 3.42 -8.20
N PRO A 108 -11.97 3.41 -7.12
CA PRO A 108 -11.44 2.19 -6.54
C PRO A 108 -12.54 1.22 -6.08
N THR A 109 -12.30 -0.08 -6.20
CA THR A 109 -13.09 -1.14 -5.53
C THR A 109 -12.33 -1.75 -4.36
N VAL A 110 -11.01 -1.55 -4.32
CA VAL A 110 -10.13 -1.98 -3.23
C VAL A 110 -9.12 -0.86 -2.98
N ALA A 111 -8.86 -0.54 -1.71
CA ALA A 111 -7.88 0.46 -1.32
C ALA A 111 -6.93 -0.08 -0.25
N PHE A 112 -5.64 -0.12 -0.58
CA PHE A 112 -4.56 -0.36 0.35
C PHE A 112 -4.09 1.00 0.88
N ILE A 113 -4.26 1.23 2.19
CA ILE A 113 -3.97 2.52 2.83
C ILE A 113 -2.76 2.36 3.75
N GLY A 114 -1.67 3.05 3.44
CA GLY A 114 -0.41 3.01 4.17
C GLY A 114 0.06 4.41 4.58
N TYR A 115 -0.64 5.02 5.54
CA TYR A 115 -0.18 6.23 6.23
C TYR A 115 0.34 5.88 7.61
N GLY A 116 1.35 6.61 8.09
CA GLY A 116 1.71 6.57 9.51
C GLY A 116 3.16 6.95 9.80
N MET A 117 4.05 6.82 8.81
CA MET A 117 5.46 7.21 8.97
C MET A 117 5.60 8.72 8.97
N ALA A 118 4.89 9.43 8.10
CA ALA A 118 4.87 10.90 8.15
C ALA A 118 4.17 11.40 9.43
N ALA A 119 3.07 10.74 9.82
CA ALA A 119 2.29 11.13 10.99
C ALA A 119 3.02 10.89 12.33
N SER A 120 3.90 9.88 12.44
CA SER A 120 4.62 9.57 13.67
C SER A 120 5.55 10.70 14.14
N PHE A 121 5.98 11.59 13.24
CA PHE A 121 6.80 12.75 13.58
C PHE A 121 6.05 13.83 14.38
N ALA A 122 4.71 13.87 14.32
CA ALA A 122 3.92 14.75 15.18
C ALA A 122 3.85 14.26 16.64
N GLY A 123 4.34 13.04 16.91
CA GLY A 123 4.29 12.41 18.22
C GLY A 123 2.88 12.17 18.74
N GLU A 124 2.77 11.86 20.02
CA GLU A 124 1.52 11.51 20.68
C GLU A 124 0.44 12.60 20.58
N ALA A 125 0.84 13.87 20.60
CA ALA A 125 -0.07 15.01 20.44
C ALA A 125 -0.78 15.03 19.07
N GLY A 126 -0.18 14.45 18.02
CA GLY A 126 -0.77 14.37 16.68
C GLY A 126 -1.76 13.22 16.50
N LEU A 127 -1.78 12.22 17.39
CA LEU A 127 -2.58 10.99 17.23
C LEU A 127 -4.10 11.24 17.15
N PRO A 128 -4.70 12.14 17.96
CA PRO A 128 -6.14 12.41 17.85
C PRO A 128 -6.53 12.92 16.46
N LYS A 129 -5.78 13.90 15.93
CA LYS A 129 -6.03 14.46 14.60
C LYS A 129 -5.74 13.45 13.49
N PHE A 130 -4.68 12.65 13.63
CA PHE A 130 -4.40 11.55 12.70
C PHE A 130 -5.55 10.55 12.64
N LYS A 131 -6.09 10.12 13.80
CA LYS A 131 -7.24 9.20 13.86
C LYS A 131 -8.48 9.79 13.18
N GLU A 132 -8.75 11.07 13.42
CA GLU A 132 -9.88 11.79 12.81
C GLU A 132 -9.74 11.85 11.29
N ASP A 133 -8.59 12.35 10.79
CA ASP A 133 -8.35 12.50 9.36
C ASP A 133 -8.32 11.15 8.63
N TYR A 134 -7.79 10.10 9.27
CA TYR A 134 -7.80 8.75 8.69
C TYR A 134 -9.23 8.21 8.55
N ASN A 135 -10.09 8.37 9.56
CA ASN A 135 -11.49 7.96 9.45
C ASN A 135 -12.24 8.78 8.40
N ARG A 136 -12.02 10.10 8.37
CA ARG A 136 -12.59 11.00 7.36
C ARG A 136 -12.21 10.59 5.94
N LEU A 137 -10.97 10.14 5.73
CA LEU A 137 -10.50 9.58 4.46
C LEU A 137 -11.23 8.30 4.08
N LEU A 138 -11.33 7.34 4.98
CA LEU A 138 -12.03 6.08 4.71
C LEU A 138 -13.52 6.32 4.38
N ASP A 139 -14.18 7.23 5.11
CA ASP A 139 -15.58 7.60 4.85
C ASP A 139 -15.74 8.32 3.51
N ALA A 140 -14.78 9.17 3.14
CA ALA A 140 -14.79 9.83 1.84
C ALA A 140 -14.60 8.83 0.68
N ILE A 141 -13.70 7.85 0.82
CA ILE A 141 -13.51 6.80 -0.19
C ILE A 141 -14.80 5.97 -0.32
N GLU A 142 -15.43 5.55 0.79
CA GLU A 142 -16.68 4.79 0.75
C GLU A 142 -17.81 5.61 0.11
N LYS A 143 -17.87 6.93 0.34
CA LYS A 143 -18.84 7.81 -0.31
C LYS A 143 -18.60 7.94 -1.82
N ILE A 144 -17.33 8.07 -2.23
CA ILE A 144 -16.92 8.21 -3.64
C ILE A 144 -17.10 6.88 -4.39
N SER A 145 -16.83 5.77 -3.72
CA SER A 145 -16.88 4.41 -4.27
C SER A 145 -17.55 3.47 -3.27
N PRO A 146 -18.90 3.43 -3.24
CA PRO A 146 -19.65 2.57 -2.33
C PRO A 146 -19.26 1.10 -2.47
N GLY A 147 -19.02 0.42 -1.35
CA GLY A 147 -18.56 -0.96 -1.29
C GLY A 147 -17.07 -1.14 -1.53
N CYS A 148 -16.27 -0.07 -1.46
CA CYS A 148 -14.82 -0.16 -1.54
C CYS A 148 -14.27 -0.99 -0.36
N ARG A 149 -13.41 -1.97 -0.66
CA ARG A 149 -12.80 -2.82 0.37
C ARG A 149 -11.45 -2.25 0.79
N PHE A 150 -11.24 -2.13 2.10
CA PHE A 150 -9.99 -1.56 2.62
C PHE A 150 -9.03 -2.63 3.12
N VAL A 151 -7.73 -2.36 2.97
CA VAL A 151 -6.63 -3.02 3.67
C VAL A 151 -5.78 -1.92 4.31
N LEU A 152 -5.68 -1.89 5.63
CA LEU A 152 -4.90 -0.88 6.34
C LEU A 152 -3.52 -1.43 6.67
N LEU A 153 -2.48 -0.70 6.30
CA LEU A 153 -1.09 -1.07 6.51
C LEU A 153 -0.52 -0.22 7.65
N SER A 154 0.23 -0.83 8.57
CA SER A 154 1.01 -0.05 9.52
C SER A 154 2.21 0.62 8.83
N PRO A 155 2.81 1.67 9.42
CA PRO A 155 4.17 2.06 9.06
C PRO A 155 5.16 0.92 9.34
N ILE A 156 6.31 0.93 8.65
CA ILE A 156 7.46 0.12 9.02
C ILE A 156 8.15 0.69 10.26
N LYS A 157 9.00 -0.10 10.93
CA LYS A 157 9.91 0.42 11.96
C LYS A 157 10.99 1.29 11.32
N HIS A 158 11.44 2.31 12.05
CA HIS A 158 12.68 3.02 11.75
C HIS A 158 13.86 2.08 12.05
N GLU A 159 14.50 1.58 11.00
CA GLU A 159 15.63 0.65 11.07
C GLU A 159 16.84 1.32 11.71
N LYS A 160 17.47 0.61 12.66
CA LYS A 160 18.72 1.06 13.27
C LYS A 160 19.87 0.76 12.34
N LEU A 161 20.35 1.80 11.67
CA LEU A 161 21.54 1.73 10.82
C LEU A 161 22.81 2.13 11.60
N PRO A 162 24.01 1.75 11.11
CA PRO A 162 25.27 2.16 11.73
C PRO A 162 25.46 3.69 11.78
N ALA A 163 26.39 4.13 12.64
CA ALA A 163 26.80 5.53 12.69
C ALA A 163 27.22 6.05 11.30
N PRO A 164 26.89 7.31 10.95
CA PRO A 164 26.48 8.41 11.84
C PRO A 164 24.97 8.59 12.03
N LEU A 165 24.13 7.64 11.61
CA LEU A 165 22.67 7.78 11.71
C LEU A 165 22.19 7.68 13.18
N PRO A 166 21.13 8.44 13.55
CA PRO A 166 20.67 8.52 14.94
C PRO A 166 20.01 7.22 15.42
N ASP A 167 19.99 7.02 16.74
CA ASP A 167 19.27 5.90 17.34
C ASP A 167 17.75 6.06 17.15
N PRO A 168 17.06 5.10 16.50
CA PRO A 168 15.65 5.23 16.18
C PRO A 168 14.70 4.90 17.34
N THR A 169 15.19 4.50 18.52
CA THR A 169 14.37 3.98 19.63
C THR A 169 13.17 4.87 19.95
N LYS A 170 13.40 6.18 20.17
CA LYS A 170 12.31 7.13 20.46
C LYS A 170 11.32 7.29 19.31
N HIS A 171 11.80 7.22 18.06
CA HIS A 171 10.90 7.30 16.90
C HIS A 171 10.06 6.02 16.79
N ASN A 172 10.66 4.86 17.04
CA ASN A 172 9.94 3.59 17.05
C ASN A 172 8.84 3.55 18.12
N GLU A 173 9.04 4.14 19.30
CA GLU A 173 7.96 4.30 20.28
C GLU A 173 6.75 5.09 19.71
N GLN A 174 7.00 6.13 18.90
CA GLN A 174 5.92 6.89 18.25
C GLN A 174 5.28 6.09 17.10
N ILE A 175 6.08 5.39 16.30
CA ILE A 175 5.59 4.50 15.22
C ILE A 175 4.66 3.43 15.78
N GLU A 176 5.00 2.80 16.91
CA GLU A 176 4.16 1.79 17.57
C GLU A 176 2.82 2.39 18.03
N LYS A 177 2.83 3.59 18.63
CA LYS A 177 1.60 4.30 19.02
C LYS A 177 0.73 4.63 17.80
N THR A 178 1.33 5.13 16.72
CA THR A 178 0.62 5.39 15.45
C THR A 178 0.06 4.10 14.86
N SER A 179 0.83 3.02 14.84
CA SER A 179 0.38 1.71 14.38
C SER A 179 -0.78 1.18 15.22
N ALA A 180 -0.78 1.41 16.53
CA ALA A 180 -1.88 1.00 17.41
C ALA A 180 -3.18 1.75 17.07
N VAL A 181 -3.10 3.03 16.70
CA VAL A 181 -4.26 3.80 16.21
C VAL A 181 -4.81 3.19 14.91
N ILE A 182 -3.96 2.86 13.94
CA ILE A 182 -4.39 2.25 12.66
C ILE A 182 -5.03 0.89 12.91
N ARG A 183 -4.44 0.08 13.80
CA ARG A 183 -4.97 -1.24 14.19
C ARG A 183 -6.35 -1.12 14.84
N LEU A 184 -6.55 -0.11 15.70
CA LEU A 184 -7.85 0.18 16.30
C LEU A 184 -8.88 0.58 15.24
N ILE A 185 -8.53 1.48 14.31
CA ILE A 185 -9.41 1.87 13.20
C ILE A 185 -9.81 0.65 12.36
N ALA A 186 -8.85 -0.21 12.03
CA ALA A 186 -9.10 -1.43 11.26
C ALA A 186 -10.07 -2.37 11.98
N SER A 187 -9.87 -2.56 13.29
CA SER A 187 -10.74 -3.36 14.16
C SER A 187 -12.16 -2.79 14.23
N ASP A 188 -12.29 -1.48 14.49
CA ASP A 188 -13.58 -0.79 14.59
C ASP A 188 -14.37 -0.89 13.27
N ARG A 189 -13.67 -0.77 12.14
CA ARG A 189 -14.25 -0.89 10.79
C ARG A 189 -14.35 -2.32 10.27
N LYS A 190 -13.82 -3.31 11.01
CA LYS A 190 -13.79 -4.73 10.64
C LYS A 190 -13.13 -4.98 9.28
N VAL A 191 -12.05 -4.26 9.00
CA VAL A 191 -11.25 -4.40 7.77
C VAL A 191 -9.88 -5.02 8.09
N PRO A 192 -9.25 -5.71 7.13
CA PRO A 192 -7.89 -6.24 7.31
C PRO A 192 -6.88 -5.18 7.76
N PHE A 193 -6.12 -5.51 8.79
CA PHE A 193 -4.91 -4.79 9.20
C PHE A 193 -3.68 -5.65 8.89
N VAL A 194 -2.72 -5.09 8.18
CA VAL A 194 -1.42 -5.71 7.95
C VAL A 194 -0.36 -4.92 8.71
N ASP A 195 0.25 -5.60 9.66
CA ASP A 195 1.39 -5.08 10.39
C ASP A 195 2.62 -5.11 9.47
N LEU A 196 3.25 -3.99 9.15
CA LEU A 196 4.49 -3.90 8.36
C LEU A 196 5.74 -3.74 9.22
N SER A 197 5.67 -3.95 10.54
CA SER A 197 6.87 -3.97 11.38
C SER A 197 7.81 -5.08 10.94
N LEU A 198 8.83 -4.69 10.18
CA LEU A 198 9.98 -5.51 9.87
C LEU A 198 11.02 -5.22 10.93
N GLU A 199 11.46 -6.25 11.63
CA GLU A 199 12.67 -6.14 12.42
C GLU A 199 13.83 -6.19 11.43
N ALA A 200 14.69 -5.16 11.48
CA ALA A 200 15.97 -5.25 10.82
C ALA A 200 16.64 -6.54 11.30
N PRO A 201 17.33 -7.28 10.40
CA PRO A 201 18.21 -8.32 10.88
C PRO A 201 19.14 -7.69 11.91
N THR A 202 19.13 -8.20 13.13
CA THR A 202 20.16 -7.79 14.09
C THR A 202 21.53 -8.08 13.45
N PRO A 203 22.62 -7.47 13.90
CA PRO A 203 23.97 -7.96 13.57
C PRO A 203 24.15 -9.45 13.95
N GLN A 204 23.27 -9.98 14.80
CA GLN A 204 23.09 -11.38 15.17
C GLN A 204 21.91 -12.07 14.44
N GLY A 205 21.44 -11.48 13.33
CA GLY A 205 20.17 -11.75 12.68
C GLY A 205 19.98 -13.20 12.33
N LEU A 206 18.73 -13.68 12.43
CA LEU A 206 18.21 -14.96 11.98
C LEU A 206 19.26 -15.83 11.27
N THR A 207 20.05 -16.54 12.08
CA THR A 207 20.90 -17.61 11.59
C THR A 207 19.95 -18.74 11.18
N MET A 208 19.63 -18.85 9.90
CA MET A 208 19.19 -20.13 9.38
C MET A 208 20.38 -21.06 9.48
N ASN A 209 20.41 -21.87 10.54
CA ASN A 209 21.37 -22.95 10.72
C ASN A 209 21.12 -24.02 9.65
N ILE A 210 21.54 -23.77 8.42
CA ILE A 210 21.76 -24.83 7.43
C ILE A 210 23.25 -25.15 7.45
N GLY A 211 23.62 -26.15 8.25
CA GLY A 211 24.98 -26.74 8.23
C GLY A 211 26.05 -26.02 9.07
N GLY A 212 25.69 -25.24 10.09
CA GLY A 212 26.64 -24.78 11.12
C GLY A 212 27.71 -23.77 10.66
N ARG A 213 27.50 -23.06 9.54
CA ARG A 213 28.37 -21.97 9.09
C ARG A 213 27.71 -20.61 9.42
N PRO A 214 28.43 -19.64 10.00
CA PRO A 214 27.90 -18.30 10.20
C PRO A 214 27.59 -17.65 8.85
N THR A 215 26.32 -17.32 8.62
CA THR A 215 25.87 -16.61 7.41
C THR A 215 26.17 -15.12 7.54
N LYS A 216 26.49 -14.46 6.41
CA LYS A 216 26.64 -12.99 6.34
C LYS A 216 25.41 -12.31 6.99
N PRO A 217 25.60 -11.13 7.64
CA PRO A 217 24.47 -10.30 8.06
C PRO A 217 23.55 -10.10 6.86
N LEU A 218 22.24 -10.28 7.06
CA LEU A 218 21.25 -9.92 6.06
C LEU A 218 21.41 -8.42 5.75
N PRO A 219 21.27 -8.01 4.47
CA PRO A 219 21.42 -6.61 4.09
C PRO A 219 20.35 -5.75 4.75
N ALA A 220 20.69 -4.48 4.99
CA ALA A 220 19.74 -3.47 5.46
C ALA A 220 18.51 -3.43 4.53
N ILE A 221 17.33 -3.30 5.13
CA ILE A 221 16.07 -3.27 4.39
C ILE A 221 15.67 -1.85 3.98
N THR A 222 16.35 -0.84 4.53
CA THR A 222 16.21 0.58 4.20
C THR A 222 17.52 1.21 3.75
N GLU A 223 17.42 2.28 2.98
CA GLU A 223 18.55 3.10 2.51
C GLU A 223 19.05 4.05 3.61
N ASN A 224 18.15 4.51 4.48
CA ASN A 224 18.39 5.61 5.42
C ASN A 224 17.66 5.45 6.76
N GLY A 225 17.21 4.24 7.09
CA GLY A 225 16.42 3.93 8.28
C GLY A 225 14.91 3.97 8.04
N ILE A 226 14.44 4.68 7.02
CA ILE A 226 13.01 4.96 6.80
C ILE A 226 12.52 4.53 5.42
N HIS A 227 13.32 4.69 4.38
CA HIS A 227 12.91 4.33 3.02
C HIS A 227 13.47 2.98 2.61
N LEU A 228 12.59 2.08 2.16
CA LEU A 228 12.95 0.72 1.81
C LEU A 228 13.85 0.67 0.56
N THR A 229 14.77 -0.30 0.56
CA THR A 229 15.50 -0.74 -0.63
C THR A 229 14.61 -1.64 -1.49
N GLN A 230 15.10 -2.06 -2.67
CA GLN A 230 14.43 -3.07 -3.48
C GLN A 230 14.13 -4.36 -2.71
N GLU A 231 15.08 -4.81 -1.87
CA GLU A 231 14.89 -6.00 -1.04
C GLU A 231 13.89 -5.75 0.10
N GLY A 232 13.91 -4.54 0.69
CA GLY A 232 12.91 -4.15 1.68
C GLY A 232 11.48 -4.21 1.16
N TYR A 233 11.23 -3.70 -0.06
CA TYR A 233 9.92 -3.80 -0.70
C TYR A 233 9.50 -5.25 -0.99
N LYS A 234 10.44 -6.11 -1.39
CA LYS A 234 10.17 -7.53 -1.58
C LYS A 234 9.75 -8.21 -0.26
N GLN A 235 10.42 -7.89 0.85
CA GLN A 235 10.05 -8.41 2.17
C GLN A 235 8.67 -7.88 2.63
N VAL A 236 8.37 -6.60 2.38
CA VAL A 236 7.03 -6.05 2.65
C VAL A 236 5.96 -6.78 1.84
N ALA A 237 6.19 -7.05 0.54
CA ALA A 237 5.25 -7.79 -0.29
C ALA A 237 4.99 -9.21 0.24
N VAL A 238 6.05 -9.93 0.64
CA VAL A 238 5.93 -11.25 1.29
C VAL A 238 5.15 -11.18 2.59
N ARG A 239 5.39 -10.15 3.41
CA ARG A 239 4.69 -9.95 4.69
C ARG A 239 3.20 -9.65 4.49
N ILE A 240 2.86 -8.80 3.52
CA ILE A 240 1.46 -8.55 3.11
C ILE A 240 0.82 -9.86 2.64
N GLN A 241 1.50 -10.60 1.76
CA GLN A 241 1.00 -11.90 1.27
C GLN A 241 0.67 -12.85 2.43
N HIS A 242 1.57 -12.99 3.39
CA HIS A 242 1.39 -13.89 4.52
C HIS A 242 0.21 -13.46 5.42
N GLN A 243 0.15 -12.19 5.83
CA GLN A 243 -0.89 -11.73 6.75
C GLN A 243 -2.29 -11.66 6.13
N LEU A 244 -2.38 -11.50 4.80
CA LEU A 244 -3.65 -11.59 4.07
C LEU A 244 -4.07 -13.04 3.77
N GLY A 245 -3.29 -14.04 4.19
CA GLY A 245 -3.60 -15.45 3.95
C GLY A 245 -3.43 -15.87 2.49
N LEU A 246 -2.67 -15.11 1.70
CA LEU A 246 -2.43 -15.37 0.28
C LEU A 246 -1.30 -16.41 0.06
N ALA A 247 -0.62 -16.83 1.11
CA ALA A 247 0.39 -17.88 1.07
C ALA A 247 -0.25 -19.28 1.15
N SER A 248 -0.76 -19.82 0.03
CA SER A 248 -1.14 -21.25 -0.03
C SER A 248 -0.01 -22.08 -0.63
N GLY A 249 0.59 -22.98 0.17
CA GLY A 249 1.60 -23.96 -0.25
C GLY A 249 2.99 -23.38 -0.59
N LEU A 250 3.97 -24.28 -0.85
CA LEU A 250 5.31 -23.92 -1.33
C LEU A 250 5.27 -23.05 -2.60
N GLN A 251 4.29 -23.27 -3.48
CA GLN A 251 4.08 -22.48 -4.69
C GLN A 251 3.75 -20.99 -4.42
N GLY A 252 3.10 -20.65 -3.29
CA GLY A 252 2.82 -19.26 -2.93
C GLY A 252 4.05 -18.47 -2.49
N LEU A 253 5.02 -19.11 -1.84
CA LEU A 253 6.31 -18.49 -1.47
C LEU A 253 7.25 -18.37 -2.67
N VAL A 254 7.19 -19.36 -3.57
CA VAL A 254 8.03 -19.44 -4.76
C VAL A 254 7.66 -18.34 -5.77
N ARG A 255 6.37 -18.00 -5.98
CA ARG A 255 5.97 -17.00 -7.01
C ARG A 255 6.55 -15.58 -6.87
N ILE A 256 6.77 -15.07 -5.66
CA ILE A 256 7.49 -13.79 -5.46
C ILE A 256 9.02 -13.98 -5.64
N ALA A 257 9.51 -15.19 -5.43
CA ALA A 257 10.94 -15.49 -5.33
C ALA A 257 11.60 -15.93 -6.65
N VAL A 258 10.85 -16.28 -7.71
CA VAL A 258 11.44 -16.81 -8.97
C VAL A 258 11.67 -15.69 -10.02
N ALA A 259 12.83 -15.77 -10.70
CA ALA A 259 13.24 -14.99 -11.88
C ALA A 259 12.22 -14.83 -13.05
N PRO A 260 11.28 -15.77 -13.31
CA PRO A 260 10.13 -15.64 -14.21
C PRO A 260 9.29 -14.37 -14.03
N SER A 261 9.30 -13.78 -12.84
CA SER A 261 8.46 -12.61 -12.53
C SER A 261 9.11 -11.26 -12.89
N GLU A 262 10.39 -11.22 -13.25
CA GLU A 262 11.09 -9.96 -13.54
C GLU A 262 10.58 -9.27 -14.82
N PRO A 263 10.36 -9.96 -15.96
CA PRO A 263 9.76 -9.33 -17.14
C PRO A 263 8.38 -8.73 -16.84
N LEU A 264 7.56 -9.43 -16.05
CA LEU A 264 6.25 -8.94 -15.61
C LEU A 264 6.40 -7.68 -14.75
N ARG A 265 7.35 -7.67 -13.81
CA ARG A 265 7.65 -6.50 -12.97
C ARG A 265 8.08 -5.30 -13.81
N GLN A 266 8.91 -5.48 -14.82
CA GLN A 266 9.33 -4.39 -15.71
C GLN A 266 8.17 -3.78 -16.51
N VAL A 267 7.19 -4.59 -16.90
CA VAL A 267 5.94 -4.08 -17.53
C VAL A 267 5.10 -3.31 -16.51
N ILE A 268 4.98 -3.81 -15.28
CA ILE A 268 4.31 -3.10 -14.16
C ILE A 268 4.95 -1.74 -13.89
N LEU A 269 6.28 -1.68 -13.80
CA LEU A 269 7.02 -0.44 -13.53
C LEU A 269 6.79 0.60 -14.62
N ARG A 270 6.84 0.19 -15.90
CA ARG A 270 6.59 1.10 -17.03
C ARG A 270 5.15 1.61 -17.06
N LYS A 271 4.17 0.76 -16.73
CA LYS A 271 2.78 1.21 -16.52
C LYS A 271 2.70 2.23 -15.37
N ASN A 272 3.38 1.97 -14.25
CA ASN A 272 3.38 2.87 -13.09
C ASN A 272 3.99 4.22 -13.43
N GLU A 273 5.09 4.26 -14.19
CA GLU A 273 5.70 5.48 -14.70
C GLU A 273 4.74 6.29 -15.58
N PHE A 274 4.06 5.64 -16.54
CA PHE A 274 3.04 6.32 -17.35
C PHE A 274 1.89 6.88 -16.50
N TYR A 275 1.42 6.12 -15.50
CA TYR A 275 0.37 6.61 -14.61
C TYR A 275 0.85 7.75 -13.70
N PHE A 276 2.10 7.74 -13.25
CA PHE A 276 2.68 8.83 -12.49
C PHE A 276 2.67 10.12 -13.30
N HIS A 277 3.17 10.11 -14.54
CA HIS A 277 3.13 11.28 -15.40
C HIS A 277 1.71 11.74 -15.73
N ARG A 278 0.77 10.80 -15.87
CA ARG A 278 -0.65 11.08 -16.09
C ARG A 278 -1.35 11.73 -14.89
N SER A 279 -1.03 11.31 -13.69
CA SER A 279 -1.70 11.73 -12.43
C SER A 279 -1.01 12.90 -11.74
N ARG A 280 0.29 13.09 -12.00
CA ARG A 280 1.17 14.10 -11.42
C ARG A 280 2.11 14.66 -12.49
N PRO A 281 1.58 15.38 -13.50
CA PRO A 281 2.45 15.89 -14.55
C PRO A 281 3.47 16.89 -14.02
N ALA A 282 4.67 16.83 -14.58
CA ALA A 282 5.68 17.83 -14.32
C ALA A 282 5.14 19.22 -14.69
N ASN A 283 5.51 20.24 -13.93
CA ASN A 283 5.14 21.63 -14.20
C ASN A 283 3.61 21.89 -14.26
N MET A 284 2.83 21.31 -13.33
CA MET A 284 1.38 21.58 -13.17
C MET A 284 0.99 23.06 -13.36
N ALA A 285 1.73 23.98 -12.74
CA ALA A 285 1.50 25.42 -12.86
C ALA A 285 1.61 25.97 -14.29
N TYR A 286 2.46 25.38 -15.13
CA TYR A 286 2.70 25.78 -16.52
C TYR A 286 1.81 25.05 -17.52
N ILE A 287 1.35 23.83 -17.20
CA ILE A 287 0.47 23.07 -18.09
C ILE A 287 -0.99 23.46 -17.84
N PHE A 288 -1.40 23.62 -16.58
CA PHE A 288 -2.80 23.82 -16.21
C PHE A 288 -3.04 25.11 -15.42
N GLY A 289 -2.03 25.60 -14.70
CA GLY A 289 -2.20 26.66 -13.71
C GLY A 289 -1.98 28.08 -14.23
N PHE A 290 -1.64 28.97 -13.29
CA PHE A 290 -1.46 30.41 -13.51
C PHE A 290 -0.36 30.78 -14.53
N ARG A 291 0.52 29.84 -14.92
CA ARG A 291 1.53 30.01 -15.99
C ARG A 291 1.19 29.31 -17.30
N LYS A 292 -0.06 28.86 -17.48
CA LYS A 292 -0.52 28.12 -18.68
C LYS A 292 -0.26 28.79 -20.03
N ARG A 293 -0.07 30.12 -20.07
CA ARG A 293 0.29 30.82 -21.32
C ARG A 293 1.63 30.35 -21.90
N GLU A 294 2.51 29.78 -21.09
CA GLU A 294 3.86 29.37 -21.48
C GLU A 294 3.89 27.95 -22.07
N GLN A 295 3.15 27.01 -21.48
CA GLN A 295 3.20 25.58 -21.86
C GLN A 295 1.83 24.89 -21.91
N GLY A 296 0.71 25.63 -21.79
CA GLY A 296 -0.63 25.05 -21.68
C GLY A 296 -1.09 24.29 -22.93
N LYS A 297 -0.45 24.50 -24.08
CA LYS A 297 -0.68 23.67 -25.28
C LYS A 297 -0.30 22.20 -25.06
N ASN A 298 0.60 21.90 -24.13
CA ASN A 298 1.04 20.53 -23.82
C ASN A 298 0.02 19.77 -22.95
N ALA A 299 -1.04 20.44 -22.46
CA ALA A 299 -2.11 19.77 -21.70
C ALA A 299 -2.78 18.64 -22.49
N VAL A 300 -2.76 18.72 -23.84
CA VAL A 300 -3.29 17.70 -24.75
C VAL A 300 -2.50 16.39 -24.70
N GLU A 301 -1.30 16.37 -24.12
CA GLU A 301 -0.49 15.18 -23.93
C GLU A 301 -1.00 14.32 -22.77
N MET A 302 -1.68 14.92 -21.78
CA MET A 302 -2.10 14.17 -20.58
C MET A 302 -3.01 12.99 -20.91
N PRO A 303 -4.09 13.14 -21.71
CA PRO A 303 -4.93 11.99 -22.08
C PRO A 303 -4.19 10.95 -22.94
N GLN A 304 -3.04 11.27 -23.53
CA GLN A 304 -2.29 10.33 -24.38
C GLN A 304 -1.56 9.24 -23.58
N PHE A 305 -1.40 9.40 -22.26
CA PHE A 305 -0.91 8.32 -21.40
C PHE A 305 -1.95 7.21 -21.20
N ASP A 306 -3.26 7.51 -21.31
CA ASP A 306 -4.33 6.53 -21.08
C ASP A 306 -4.21 5.29 -22.01
N PRO A 307 -4.03 5.42 -23.34
CA PRO A 307 -3.79 4.26 -24.21
C PRO A 307 -2.45 3.55 -23.94
N LEU A 308 -1.42 4.26 -23.47
CA LEU A 308 -0.13 3.64 -23.11
C LEU A 308 -0.27 2.75 -21.86
N ILE A 309 -0.98 3.25 -20.84
CA ILE A 309 -1.31 2.49 -19.63
C ILE A 309 -2.12 1.25 -19.99
N ALA A 310 -3.19 1.41 -20.79
CA ALA A 310 -4.02 0.29 -21.23
C ALA A 310 -3.24 -0.76 -22.04
N ALA A 311 -2.25 -0.34 -22.84
CA ALA A 311 -1.39 -1.25 -23.58
C ALA A 311 -0.46 -2.05 -22.66
N GLU A 312 0.15 -1.44 -21.64
CA GLU A 312 0.96 -2.17 -20.65
C GLU A 312 0.10 -3.10 -19.79
N GLU A 313 -1.11 -2.69 -19.38
CA GLU A 313 -2.05 -3.57 -18.68
C GLU A 313 -2.46 -4.79 -19.53
N LYS A 314 -2.62 -4.61 -20.85
CA LYS A 314 -2.83 -5.73 -21.77
C LYS A 314 -1.63 -6.68 -21.78
N LYS A 315 -0.40 -6.15 -21.83
CA LYS A 315 0.83 -6.97 -21.78
C LYS A 315 0.94 -7.74 -20.45
N ILE A 316 0.62 -7.10 -19.33
CA ILE A 316 0.56 -7.76 -18.01
C ILE A 316 -0.37 -8.98 -18.07
N ARG A 317 -1.59 -8.79 -18.59
CA ARG A 317 -2.56 -9.90 -18.72
C ARG A 317 -2.06 -11.03 -19.61
N GLU A 318 -1.40 -10.72 -20.72
CA GLU A 318 -0.82 -11.75 -21.59
C GLU A 318 0.30 -12.52 -20.88
N LEU A 319 1.21 -11.84 -20.18
CA LEU A 319 2.27 -12.49 -19.41
C LEU A 319 1.70 -13.36 -18.28
N CYS A 320 0.62 -12.93 -17.63
CA CYS A 320 -0.03 -13.71 -16.57
C CYS A 320 -0.55 -15.07 -17.04
N LYS A 321 -0.94 -15.22 -18.31
CA LYS A 321 -1.40 -16.51 -18.87
C LYS A 321 -0.30 -17.58 -18.85
N HIS A 322 0.96 -17.15 -18.92
CA HIS A 322 2.13 -18.02 -19.00
C HIS A 322 2.79 -18.28 -17.64
N LEU A 323 2.30 -17.70 -16.54
CA LEU A 323 2.91 -17.85 -15.21
C LEU A 323 2.94 -19.30 -14.67
N ASN A 324 2.20 -20.23 -15.29
CA ASN A 324 2.19 -21.65 -14.94
C ASN A 324 2.92 -22.53 -15.96
N ASP A 325 3.44 -21.95 -17.05
CA ASP A 325 4.17 -22.70 -18.07
C ASP A 325 5.55 -23.06 -17.52
N ALA A 326 6.01 -24.31 -17.75
CA ALA A 326 7.28 -24.81 -17.20
C ALA A 326 8.54 -24.05 -17.69
N SER A 327 8.38 -23.17 -18.69
CA SER A 327 9.44 -22.39 -19.32
C SER A 327 9.37 -20.89 -19.02
N PHE A 328 8.40 -20.43 -18.24
CA PHE A 328 8.25 -19.02 -17.88
C PHE A 328 9.11 -18.70 -16.67
#